data_AF-N1URI8-F1
#
_entry.id   AF-N1URI8-F1
#
_cell.length_a   1.000
_cell.length_b   1.000
_cell.length_c   1.000
_cell.angle_alpha   90.00
_cell.angle_beta   90.00
_cell.angle_gamma   90.00
#
_symmetry.space_group_name_H-M   'P 1'
#
loop_
_entity.id
_entity.type
_entity.pdbx_description
1 polymer ?
#
loop_
_entity_poly.entity_id
_entity_poly.type
_entity_poly.pdbx_seq_one_letter_code
_entity_poly.pdbx_strand_id
1 'polypeptide(L)' 'MKVLLDIKDEKASSLLEVLKGLPYVKTKLLTTPKAKFIEDVKEAVEEMNLVKAGKLKARPAQKLLDEL' A
#
# COMPACT_ATOMS: atom_id res chain seq x y z
N MET A 1 22.37 -6.02 -16.98
CA MET A 1 21.40 -6.37 -18.03
C MET A 1 19.99 -6.10 -17.50
N LYS A 2 19.00 -5.82 -18.37
CA LYS A 2 17.59 -5.62 -17.97
C LYS A 2 16.75 -6.70 -18.64
N VAL A 3 15.86 -7.34 -17.87
CA VAL A 3 14.99 -8.42 -18.34
C VAL A 3 13.56 -8.10 -17.90
N LEU A 4 12.60 -8.34 -18.78
CA LEU A 4 11.18 -8.16 -18.51
C LEU A 4 10.57 -9.56 -18.27
N LEU A 5 9.87 -9.71 -17.15
CA LEU A 5 9.23 -10.97 -16.78
C LEU A 5 7.71 -10.77 -16.85
N ASP A 6 7.06 -11.59 -17.67
CA ASP A 6 5.61 -11.71 -17.68
C ASP A 6 5.24 -12.96 -16.88
N ILE A 7 4.56 -12.75 -15.75
CA ILE A 7 4.18 -13.79 -14.79
C ILE A 7 2.77 -13.52 -14.30
N LYS A 8 2.03 -14.60 -14.01
CA LYS A 8 0.70 -14.50 -13.41
C LYS A 8 0.77 -13.83 -12.03
N ASP A 9 -0.13 -12.89 -11.75
CA ASP A 9 -0.18 -12.13 -10.49
C ASP A 9 -0.19 -13.03 -9.25
N GLU A 10 -0.88 -14.17 -9.31
CA GLU A 10 -0.95 -15.16 -8.23
C GLU A 10 0.42 -15.70 -7.79
N LYS A 11 1.40 -15.68 -8.70
CA LYS A 11 2.78 -16.14 -8.45
C LYS A 11 3.78 -14.98 -8.38
N ALA A 12 3.36 -13.76 -8.70
CA ALA A 12 4.22 -12.59 -8.71
C ALA A 12 4.74 -12.25 -7.31
N SER A 13 3.89 -12.30 -6.30
CA SER A 13 4.27 -12.05 -4.90
C SER A 13 5.35 -13.01 -4.42
N SER A 14 5.21 -14.31 -4.69
CA SER A 14 6.19 -15.32 -4.28
C SER A 14 7.53 -15.17 -5.00
N LEU A 15 7.52 -14.86 -6.30
CA LEU A 15 8.76 -14.65 -7.03
C LEU A 15 9.47 -13.36 -6.58
N LEU A 16 8.71 -12.30 -6.29
CA LEU A 16 9.26 -11.04 -5.81
C LEU A 16 10.00 -11.21 -4.47
N GLU A 17 9.46 -12.02 -3.55
CA GLU A 17 10.11 -12.35 -2.27
C GLU A 17 11.48 -12.99 -2.49
N VAL A 18 11.57 -13.94 -3.42
CA VAL A 18 12.84 -14.60 -3.78
C VAL A 18 13.81 -13.59 -4.39
N LEU A 19 13.35 -12.74 -5.32
CA LEU A 19 14.19 -11.75 -5.97
C LEU A 19 14.71 -10.67 -5.02
N LYS A 20 13.93 -10.30 -3.98
CA LYS A 20 14.39 -9.39 -2.92
C LYS A 20 15.51 -9.97 -2.07
N GLY A 21 15.57 -11.30 -1.93
CA GLY A 21 16.64 -12.01 -1.23
C GLY A 21 17.97 -12.00 -1.99
N LEU A 22 17.96 -11.65 -3.27
CA LEU A 22 19.17 -11.61 -4.11
C LEU A 22 19.77 -10.19 -4.09
N PRO A 23 20.93 -9.96 -3.45
CA PRO A 23 21.49 -8.62 -3.25
C PRO A 23 21.94 -7.94 -4.57
N TYR A 24 22.10 -8.73 -5.63
CA TYR A 24 22.50 -8.27 -6.96
C TYR A 24 21.32 -7.98 -7.90
N VAL A 25 20.07 -8.18 -7.44
CA VAL A 25 18.86 -7.96 -8.24
C VAL A 25 18.09 -6.76 -7.71
N LYS A 26 17.81 -5.78 -8.58
CA LYS A 26 16.91 -4.67 -8.28
C LYS A 26 15.56 -4.92 -8.93
N THR A 27 14.54 -5.20 -8.12
CA THR A 27 13.17 -5.39 -8.59
C THR A 27 12.42 -4.07 -8.61
N LYS A 28 11.75 -3.76 -9.73
CA LYS A 28 10.78 -2.66 -9.81
C LYS A 28 9.45 -3.23 -10.25
N LEU A 29 8.42 -3.15 -9.40
CA LEU A 29 7.06 -3.48 -9.82
C LEU A 29 6.58 -2.41 -10.79
N LEU A 30 6.14 -2.87 -11.97
CA LEU A 30 5.52 -2.02 -12.98
C LEU A 30 3.99 -1.96 -12.83
N THR A 31 3.44 -2.70 -11.87
CA THR A 31 2.00 -2.78 -11.62
C THR A 31 1.50 -1.50 -10.93
N THR A 32 0.45 -0.91 -11.49
CA THR A 32 -0.34 0.23 -10.99
C THR A 32 -1.04 0.10 -9.61
N PRO A 33 -1.29 -1.08 -8.98
CA PRO A 33 -2.04 -1.18 -7.72
C PRO A 33 -1.40 -0.44 -6.53
N LYS A 34 -0.08 -0.22 -6.56
CA LYS A 34 0.61 0.56 -5.53
C LYS A 34 0.20 2.03 -5.51
N ALA A 35 -0.27 2.58 -6.63
CA ALA A 35 -0.74 3.96 -6.65
C ALA A 35 -1.93 4.14 -5.73
N LYS A 36 -2.96 3.29 -5.91
CA LYS A 36 -4.18 3.35 -5.10
C LYS A 36 -3.91 3.08 -3.62
N PHE A 37 -3.12 2.05 -3.30
CA PHE A 37 -2.77 1.77 -1.91
C PHE A 37 -1.94 2.89 -1.26
N ILE A 38 -1.03 3.54 -2.00
CA ILE A 38 -0.27 4.67 -1.48
C ILE A 38 -1.17 5.90 -1.31
N GLU A 39 -2.12 6.13 -2.21
CA GLU A 39 -3.12 7.20 -2.07
C GLU A 39 -4.02 6.96 -0.85
N ASP A 40 -4.58 5.76 -0.71
CA ASP A 40 -5.44 5.37 0.42
C ASP A 40 -4.69 5.52 1.76
N VAL A 41 -3.42 5.10 1.83
CA VAL A 41 -2.59 5.24 3.04
C VAL A 41 -2.23 6.70 3.31
N LYS A 42 -1.96 7.49 2.27
CA LYS A 42 -1.65 8.91 2.43
C LYS A 42 -2.85 9.69 2.95
N GLU A 43 -4.03 9.42 2.40
CA GLU A 43 -5.30 10.01 2.82
C GLU A 43 -5.58 9.69 4.30
N ALA A 44 -5.46 8.42 4.70
CA ALA A 44 -5.64 8.01 6.10
C ALA A 44 -4.65 8.71 7.07
N VAL A 45 -3.41 8.93 6.65
CA VAL A 45 -2.40 9.64 7.46
C VAL A 45 -2.72 11.14 7.55
N GLU A 46 -3.17 11.77 6.46
CA GLU A 46 -3.60 13.17 6.46
C GLU A 46 -4.81 13.39 7.38
N GLU A 47 -5.82 12.52 7.31
CA GLU A 47 -6.98 12.56 8.21
C GLU A 47 -6.56 12.41 9.68
N MET A 48 -5.68 11.46 10.00
CA MET A 48 -5.18 11.27 11.36
C MET A 48 -4.41 12.51 11.87
N ASN A 49 -3.64 13.16 11.00
CA ASN A 49 -2.92 14.38 11.34
C ASN A 49 -3.87 15.56 11.60
N LEU A 50 -4.96 15.69 10.83
CA LEU A 50 -5.97 16.74 11.03
C LEU A 50 -6.78 16.52 12.32
N VAL A 51 -7.04 15.27 12.69
CA VAL A 51 -7.62 14.89 13.98
C VAL A 51 -6.68 15.27 15.13
N LYS A 52 -5.38 14.94 15.03
CA LYS A 52 -4.37 15.33 16.03
C LYS A 52 -4.20 16.84 16.15
N ALA A 53 -4.35 17.58 15.05
CA ALA A 53 -4.28 19.04 15.02
C ALA A 53 -5.55 19.73 15.60
N GLY A 54 -6.54 18.96 16.08
CA GLY A 54 -7.76 19.50 16.70
C GLY A 54 -8.75 20.14 15.72
N LYS A 55 -8.51 20.00 14.40
CA LYS A 55 -9.37 20.55 13.33
C LYS A 55 -10.50 19.60 12.94
N LEU A 56 -10.36 18.31 13.23
CA LEU A 56 -11.37 17.28 12.99
C LEU A 56 -11.72 16.55 14.29
N LYS A 57 -13.02 16.35 14.55
CA LYS A 57 -13.49 15.54 15.69
C LYS A 57 -13.30 14.07 15.34
N ALA A 58 -12.38 13.40 16.04
CA ALA A 58 -12.32 11.95 16.02
C ALA A 58 -13.68 11.40 16.47
N ARG A 59 -14.33 10.60 15.62
CA ARG A 59 -15.48 9.80 16.06
C ARG A 59 -14.99 8.42 16.51
N PRO A 60 -15.51 7.87 17.61
CA PRO A 60 -15.18 6.51 18.03
C PRO A 60 -15.48 5.53 16.91
N ALA A 61 -14.57 4.59 16.65
CA ALA A 61 -14.77 3.54 15.65
C ALA A 61 -16.05 2.73 15.91
N GLN A 62 -16.50 2.63 17.16
CA GLN A 62 -17.77 2.00 17.53
C GLN A 62 -18.97 2.70 16.89
N LYS A 63 -19.01 4.05 16.88
CA LYS A 63 -20.09 4.79 16.23
C LYS A 63 -20.14 4.62 14.71
N LEU A 64 -18.99 4.38 14.08
CA LEU A 64 -18.92 4.05 12.65
C LEU A 64 -19.56 2.69 12.33
N LEU A 65 -19.42 1.73 13.25
CA LEU A 65 -19.97 0.38 13.11
C LEU A 65 -21.47 0.35 13.40
N ASP A 66 -21.96 1.23 14.27
CA ASP A 66 -23.39 1.34 14.60
C ASP A 66 -24.23 2.03 13.50
N GLU A 67 -23.59 2.72 12.54
CA GLU A 67 -24.27 3.41 11.42
C GLU A 67 -24.38 2.57 10.12
N LEU A 68 -23.88 1.34 10.11
CA LEU A 68 -23.93 0.38 8.99
C LEU A 68 -24.95 -0.72 9.24
#